data_AF-A0A978TYN5-F1
#
_entry.id   AF-A0A978TYN5-F1
#
_cell.length_a   1.000
_cell.length_b   1.000
_cell.length_c   1.000
_cell.angle_alpha   90.00
_cell.angle_beta   90.00
_cell.angle_gamma   90.00
#
_symmetry.space_group_name_H-M   'P 1'
#
loop_
_entity.id
_entity.type
_entity.pdbx_description
1 polymer ?
#
loop_
_entity_poly.entity_id
_entity_poly.type
_entity_poly.pdbx_seq_one_letter_code
_entity_poly.pdbx_strand_id
1 'polypeptide(L)' 'MKHSLTYTGTDWLLKIWEPALPTSTRTLPFLYKAQHRFATEAEALEALARYQQFNDSAMGENLSEMAIA' A
#
# COMPACT_ATOMS: atom_id res chain seq x y z
N MET A 1 -0.77 -0.06 6.94
CA MET A 1 -0.11 0.57 5.77
C MET A 1 0.35 1.98 6.14
N LYS A 2 1.59 2.38 5.84
CA LYS A 2 2.05 3.78 5.97
C LYS A 2 2.13 4.41 4.58
N HIS A 3 1.79 5.68 4.43
CA HIS A 3 1.92 6.38 3.14
C HIS A 3 2.38 7.83 3.32
N SER A 4 2.86 8.44 2.24
CA SER A 4 3.14 9.87 2.16
C SER A 4 2.83 10.36 0.76
N LEU A 5 2.17 11.51 0.68
CA LEU A 5 1.94 12.24 -0.56
C LEU A 5 2.74 13.55 -0.50
N THR A 6 3.53 13.84 -1.53
CA THR A 6 4.42 15.00 -1.54
C THR A 6 4.41 15.66 -2.91
N TYR A 7 4.16 16.96 -2.97
CA TYR A 7 4.35 17.75 -4.18
C TYR A 7 5.85 18.00 -4.43
N THR A 8 6.33 17.70 -5.64
CA THR A 8 7.75 17.80 -6.00
C THR A 8 8.12 19.12 -6.67
N GLY A 9 7.14 20.01 -6.88
CA GLY A 9 7.29 21.23 -7.69
C GLY A 9 6.76 21.08 -9.12
N THR A 10 6.59 19.84 -9.61
CA THR A 10 6.01 19.56 -10.94
C THR A 10 4.98 18.44 -10.91
N ASP A 11 5.15 17.46 -10.04
CA ASP A 11 4.28 16.28 -9.93
C ASP A 11 3.96 15.96 -8.47
N TRP A 12 3.05 15.01 -8.28
CA TRP A 12 2.67 14.48 -6.97
C TRP A 12 3.25 13.09 -6.79
N LEU A 13 4.07 12.94 -5.75
CA LEU A 13 4.76 11.69 -5.42
C LEU A 13 4.03 10.98 -4.28
N LEU A 14 3.36 9.88 -4.60
CA LEU A 14 2.78 8.97 -3.63
C LEU A 14 3.77 7.86 -3.28
N LYS A 15 4.08 7.69 -2.00
CA LYS A 15 4.85 6.57 -1.47
C LYS A 15 3.98 5.78 -0.52
N ILE A 16 3.94 4.47 -0.68
CA ILE A 16 3.19 3.55 0.18
C ILE A 16 4.15 2.49 0.68
N TRP A 17 4.09 2.21 1.97
CA TRP A 17 4.88 1.20 2.66
C TRP A 17 3.96 0.14 3.25
N GLU A 18 4.13 -1.09 2.77
CA GLU A 18 3.33 -2.24 3.17
C GLU A 18 4.18 -3.30 3.86
N PRO A 19 3.70 -3.89 4.97
CA PRO A 19 4.35 -5.06 5.55
C PRO A 19 4.22 -6.24 4.58
N ALA A 20 5.34 -6.77 4.10
CA ALA A 20 5.33 -8.02 3.35
C ALA A 20 5.27 -9.21 4.32
N LEU A 21 4.46 -10.23 4.00
CA LEU A 21 4.46 -11.48 4.74
C LEU A 21 5.86 -12.13 4.67
N PRO A 22 6.40 -12.61 5.79
CA PRO A 22 7.64 -13.37 5.76
C PRO A 22 7.43 -14.65 4.94
N THR A 23 8.33 -14.92 4.01
CA THR A 23 8.36 -16.18 3.26
C THR A 23 9.61 -16.96 3.65
N SER A 24 9.67 -18.24 3.26
CA SER A 24 10.86 -19.08 3.46
C SER A 24 12.15 -18.50 2.85
N THR A 25 12.03 -17.54 1.92
CA THR A 25 13.15 -16.83 1.29
C THR A 25 13.29 -15.37 1.74
N ARG A 26 12.40 -14.87 2.62
CA ARG A 26 12.38 -13.49 3.12
C ARG A 26 12.25 -13.45 4.64
N THR A 27 13.39 -13.38 5.29
CA THR A 27 13.55 -13.35 6.76
C THR A 27 13.29 -11.99 7.40
N LEU A 28 13.38 -10.91 6.62
CA LEU A 28 13.07 -9.56 7.08
C LEU A 28 11.70 -9.14 6.51
N PRO A 29 10.77 -8.63 7.33
CA PRO A 29 9.53 -8.01 6.87
C PRO A 29 9.87 -6.64 6.27
N PHE A 30 10.56 -6.62 5.12
CA PHE A 30 10.90 -5.37 4.47
C PHE A 30 9.60 -4.72 3.99
N LEU A 31 9.47 -3.43 4.27
CA LEU A 31 8.37 -2.60 3.81
C LEU A 31 8.46 -2.53 2.27
N TYR A 32 7.52 -3.13 1.55
CA TYR A 32 7.43 -2.90 0.11
C TYR A 32 7.08 -1.43 -0.07
N LYS A 33 8.00 -0.67 -0.68
CA LYS A 33 7.80 0.74 -0.99
C LYS A 33 7.28 0.87 -2.42
N ALA A 34 5.97 0.95 -2.59
CA ALA A 34 5.39 1.39 -3.86
C ALA A 34 5.60 2.90 -3.99
N GLN A 35 6.03 3.37 -5.17
CA GLN A 35 6.22 4.77 -5.45
C GLN A 35 5.61 5.13 -6.79
N HIS A 36 4.65 6.04 -6.79
CA HIS A 36 3.88 6.46 -7.96
C HIS A 36 3.95 7.97 -8.12
N ARG A 37 3.96 8.43 -9.37
CA ARG A 37 3.94 9.85 -9.73
C ARG A 37 2.65 10.17 -10.47
N PHE A 38 2.05 11.29 -10.13
CA PHE A 38 0.79 11.76 -10.70
C PHE A 38 0.95 13.20 -11.16
N ALA A 39 0.25 13.57 -12.23
CA ALA A 39 0.25 14.94 -12.72
C ALA A 39 -0.54 15.85 -11.77
N THR A 40 -1.59 15.32 -11.14
CA THR A 40 -2.47 16.07 -10.24
C THR A 40 -2.59 15.43 -8.86
N GLU A 41 -2.96 16.25 -7.87
CA GLU A 41 -3.22 15.76 -6.50
C GLU A 41 -4.42 14.80 -6.47
N ALA A 42 -5.46 15.11 -7.25
CA ALA A 42 -6.68 14.33 -7.30
C ALA A 42 -6.42 12.87 -7.74
N GLU A 43 -5.63 12.66 -8.79
CA GLU A 43 -5.24 11.31 -9.24
C GLU A 43 -4.46 10.56 -8.16
N ALA A 44 -3.57 11.25 -7.44
CA ALA A 44 -2.79 10.64 -6.37
C ALA A 44 -3.67 10.22 -5.18
N LEU A 45 -4.65 11.04 -4.82
CA LEU A 45 -5.63 10.75 -3.76
C LEU A 45 -6.55 9.60 -4.16
N GLU A 46 -7.01 9.56 -5.42
CA GLU A 46 -7.83 8.45 -5.92
C GLU A 46 -7.06 7.14 -5.89
N ALA A 47 -5.80 7.15 -6.34
CA ALA A 47 -4.94 5.97 -6.27
C ALA A 47 -4.76 5.50 -4.81
N LEU A 48 -4.50 6.42 -3.88
CA LEU A 48 -4.38 6.10 -2.45
C LEU A 48 -5.66 5.46 -1.90
N ALA A 49 -6.84 6.01 -2.23
CA ALA A 49 -8.12 5.47 -1.79
C ALA A 49 -8.34 4.04 -2.29
N ARG A 50 -8.00 3.75 -3.55
CA ARG A 50 -8.07 2.40 -4.12
C ARG A 50 -7.11 1.42 -3.41
N TYR A 51 -5.87 1.86 -3.11
CA TYR A 51 -4.92 1.06 -2.33
C TYR A 51 -5.46 0.71 -0.94
N GLN A 52 -6.05 1.69 -0.24
CA GLN A 52 -6.66 1.47 1.08
C GLN A 52 -7.81 0.47 1.02
N GLN A 53 -8.72 0.63 0.05
CA GLN A 53 -9.85 -0.28 -0.14
C GLN A 53 -9.39 -1.71 -0.43
N PHE A 54 -8.37 -1.89 -1.26
CA PHE A 54 -7.81 -3.21 -1.56
C PHE A 54 -7.18 -3.84 -0.32
N ASN A 55 -6.38 -3.08 0.44
CA ASN A 55 -5.74 -3.58 1.65
C ASN A 55 -6.77 -3.97 2.73
N ASP A 56 -7.82 -3.18 2.92
CA ASP A 56 -8.88 -3.48 3.89
C ASP A 56 -9.67 -4.74 3.49
N SER A 57 -9.93 -4.92 2.19
CA SER A 57 -10.61 -6.10 1.65
C SER A 57 -9.73 -7.36 1.76
N ALA A 58 -8.44 -7.25 1.42
CA ALA A 58 -7.47 -8.35 1.50
C ALA A 58 -7.20 -8.81 2.95
N MET A 59 -7.32 -7.91 3.93
CA MET A 59 -7.25 -8.27 5.36
C MET A 59 -8.54 -8.95 5.87
N GLY A 60 -9.70 -8.60 5.31
CA GLY A 60 -10.99 -9.22 5.66
C GLY A 60 -11.12 -10.68 5.18
N GLU A 61 -10.57 -11.01 4.01
CA GLU A 61 -10.57 -12.39 3.51
C GLU A 61 -9.57 -13.29 4.27
N ASN A 62 -8.37 -12.78 4.60
CA ASN A 62 -7.35 -13.56 5.32
C ASN A 62 -7.77 -13.95 6.75
N LEU A 63 -8.53 -13.10 7.44
CA LEU A 63 -9.04 -13.41 8.79
C LEU A 63 -10.16 -14.46 8.77
N SER A 64 -10.89 -14.59 7.67
CA SER A 64 -11.96 -15.57 7.51
C SER A 64 -11.42 -16.98 7.25
N GLU A 65 -10.31 -17.11 6.50
CA GLU A 65 -9.65 -18.40 6.28
C GLU A 65 -8.87 -18.92 7.50
N MET A 66 -8.36 -18.04 8.36
CA MET A 66 -7.68 -18.43 9.60
C MET A 66 -8.63 -18.80 10.75
N ALA A 67 -9.90 -18.39 10.71
CA ALA A 67 -10.87 -18.66 11.78
C ALA A 67 -11.57 -20.03 11.69
N ILE A 68 -11.29 -20.81 10.63
CA ILE A 68 -11.91 -22.13 10.38
C ILE A 68 -10.88 -23.28 10.47
N ALA A 69 -9.63 -23.01 10.89
CA ALA A 69 -8.59 -24.04 11.08
C ALA A 69 -8.49 -24.51 12.54
#